data_AF-A0A8H5GQW3-F1
#
_entry.id   AF-A0A8H5GQW3-F1
#
_cell.length_a   1.000
_cell.length_b   1.000
_cell.length_c   1.000
_cell.angle_alpha   90.00
_cell.angle_beta   90.00
_cell.angle_gamma   90.00
#
_symmetry.space_group_name_H-M   'P 1'
#
loop_
_entity.id
_entity.type
_entity.pdbx_description
1 polymer ?
#
loop_
_entity_poly.entity_id
_entity_poly.type
_entity_poly.pdbx_seq_one_letter_code
_entity_poly.pdbx_strand_id
1 'polypeptide(L)'
;MTTPMIPTDDQILLSLLEIRKSTPGLGRAKILSRLKSENQWTLSDARLKKMIHILTAREDSLYRESRTQINELIFAALDPEHNGTGSSDSGEDASHAAGNLSPSSSLRKQPTDMQLLAALEEIREMEAENVPRAKILARVRTEHGWDLSDKRLKRWMKECYGHAEFLEPGPSLEPGLDLDDYGPEFDLDSENEFGSYQGSSDSDDRAGPGSVDEEDDSNSAEKSPMEAQDIYMTLVDSVLDMQGLSSLPESHRPRIPEYLDQEDKDESGLPLPDLPQDAFDAQMVYMTRDKDRGIILYGRGRFDYFFMPEPTMRTFFSDVLENFAPYHTFGPPKSPERKLKLAEKGWFMTLWELYEVGAQKAGISRADVGRQFEAEFGVNMHHYTPSRQQYADDQTKEILQTWEKERAMKWMAIKSTLMLQLGIDKQWDETRDGQFAIQRLRKIDRETGEEWNML
;
A
#
# COMPACT_ATOMS: atom_id res chain seq x y z
N MET A 1 -29.81 -50.59 -5.64
CA MET A 1 -28.84 -50.07 -4.64
C MET A 1 -27.59 -49.71 -5.40
N THR A 2 -27.28 -48.42 -5.52
CA THR A 2 -26.02 -47.98 -6.16
C THR A 2 -24.88 -48.25 -5.18
N THR A 3 -23.85 -48.96 -5.64
CA THR A 3 -22.65 -49.21 -4.85
C THR A 3 -21.95 -47.87 -4.60
N PRO A 4 -21.65 -47.49 -3.36
CA PRO A 4 -21.02 -46.21 -3.07
C PRO A 4 -19.66 -46.13 -3.78
N MET A 5 -19.43 -45.02 -4.47
CA MET A 5 -18.19 -44.78 -5.22
C MET A 5 -17.10 -44.29 -4.25
N ILE A 6 -15.87 -44.80 -4.40
CA ILE A 6 -14.70 -44.29 -3.68
C ILE A 6 -14.03 -43.25 -4.59
N PRO A 7 -14.00 -41.96 -4.22
CA PRO A 7 -13.40 -40.92 -5.05
C PRO A 7 -11.86 -40.98 -5.04
N THR A 8 -11.26 -40.47 -6.11
CA THR A 8 -9.82 -40.15 -6.18
C THR A 8 -9.51 -38.84 -5.45
N ASP A 9 -8.25 -38.61 -5.09
CA ASP A 9 -7.85 -37.37 -4.39
C ASP A 9 -8.10 -36.13 -5.28
N ASP A 10 -7.86 -36.22 -6.59
CA ASP A 10 -8.11 -35.13 -7.54
C ASP A 10 -9.60 -34.77 -7.65
N GLN A 11 -10.48 -35.77 -7.66
CA GLN A 11 -11.93 -35.54 -7.63
C GLN A 11 -12.35 -34.81 -6.35
N ILE A 12 -11.79 -35.20 -5.21
CA ILE A 12 -12.08 -34.52 -3.94
C ILE A 12 -11.60 -33.08 -3.99
N LEU A 13 -10.39 -32.81 -4.50
CA LEU A 13 -9.83 -31.46 -4.59
C LEU A 13 -10.67 -30.55 -5.52
N LEU A 14 -11.09 -31.06 -6.69
CA LEU A 14 -11.93 -30.31 -7.62
C LEU A 14 -13.29 -29.96 -7.02
N SER A 15 -13.97 -30.93 -6.39
CA SER A 15 -15.26 -30.66 -5.74
C SER A 15 -15.11 -29.76 -4.51
N LEU A 16 -13.98 -29.84 -3.78
CA LEU A 16 -13.70 -28.92 -2.67
C LEU A 16 -13.55 -27.47 -3.14
N LEU A 17 -12.83 -27.26 -4.24
CA LEU A 17 -12.69 -25.95 -4.86
C LEU A 17 -14.06 -25.38 -5.26
N GLU A 18 -14.91 -26.19 -5.88
CA GLU A 18 -16.26 -25.77 -6.29
C GLU A 18 -17.15 -25.41 -5.09
N ILE A 19 -17.11 -26.21 -4.02
CA ILE A 19 -17.86 -25.92 -2.79
C ILE A 19 -17.37 -24.64 -2.12
N ARG A 20 -16.04 -24.45 -2.01
CA ARG A 20 -15.47 -23.22 -1.43
C ARG A 20 -15.79 -21.99 -2.26
N LYS A 21 -15.75 -22.11 -3.59
CA LYS A 21 -16.08 -21.02 -4.51
C LYS A 21 -17.56 -20.62 -4.46
N SER A 22 -18.46 -21.60 -4.36
CA SER A 22 -19.90 -21.34 -4.30
C SER A 22 -20.38 -20.90 -2.92
N THR A 23 -19.72 -21.34 -1.84
CA THR A 23 -20.16 -21.10 -0.46
C THR A 23 -18.94 -20.86 0.45
N PRO A 24 -18.32 -19.68 0.40
CA PRO A 24 -17.18 -19.37 1.26
C PRO A 24 -17.59 -19.45 2.74
N GLY A 25 -16.71 -20.00 3.58
CA GLY A 25 -16.95 -20.14 5.03
C GLY A 25 -17.72 -21.40 5.47
N LEU A 26 -17.98 -22.35 4.56
CA LEU A 26 -18.65 -23.60 4.94
C LEU A 26 -17.74 -24.45 5.85
N GLY A 27 -18.21 -24.77 7.06
CA GLY A 27 -17.46 -25.62 7.99
C GLY A 27 -17.20 -27.03 7.48
N ARG A 28 -16.08 -27.63 7.89
CA ARG A 28 -15.60 -28.95 7.43
C ARG A 28 -16.65 -30.07 7.46
N ALA A 29 -17.44 -30.16 8.52
CA ALA A 29 -18.49 -31.18 8.64
C ALA A 29 -19.59 -31.01 7.58
N LYS A 30 -19.97 -29.76 7.26
CA LYS A 30 -20.95 -29.46 6.21
C LYS A 30 -20.38 -29.74 4.82
N ILE A 31 -19.10 -29.43 4.58
CA ILE A 31 -18.38 -29.81 3.37
C ILE A 31 -18.42 -31.33 3.18
N LEU A 32 -18.10 -32.11 4.24
CA LEU A 32 -18.13 -33.57 4.18
C LEU A 32 -19.52 -34.11 3.82
N SER A 33 -20.56 -33.61 4.49
CA SER A 33 -21.95 -34.01 4.22
C SER A 33 -22.35 -33.73 2.78
N ARG A 34 -21.99 -32.54 2.27
CA ARG A 34 -22.29 -32.12 0.90
C ARG A 34 -21.58 -33.00 -0.14
N LEU A 35 -20.30 -33.26 0.03
CA LEU A 35 -19.53 -34.15 -0.85
C LEU A 35 -20.12 -35.57 -0.90
N LYS A 36 -20.57 -36.10 0.24
CA LYS A 36 -21.22 -37.42 0.32
C LYS A 36 -22.58 -37.43 -0.37
N SER A 37 -23.41 -36.41 -0.15
CA SER A 37 -24.77 -36.36 -0.69
C SER A 37 -24.80 -36.08 -2.19
N GLU A 38 -23.98 -35.17 -2.68
CA GLU A 38 -23.99 -34.75 -4.10
C GLU A 38 -23.36 -35.82 -5.01
N ASN A 39 -22.31 -36.50 -4.54
CA ASN A 39 -21.52 -37.41 -5.38
C ASN A 39 -21.68 -38.90 -5.03
N GLN A 40 -22.52 -39.23 -4.04
CA GLN A 40 -22.69 -40.60 -3.50
C GLN A 40 -21.35 -41.24 -3.06
N TRP A 41 -20.45 -40.42 -2.52
CA TRP A 41 -19.11 -40.85 -2.14
C TRP A 41 -19.03 -41.46 -0.74
N THR A 42 -18.14 -42.43 -0.59
CA THR A 42 -17.65 -42.87 0.73
C THR A 42 -16.35 -42.14 1.07
N LEU A 43 -16.46 -41.08 1.87
CA LEU A 43 -15.33 -40.25 2.29
C LEU A 43 -15.20 -40.18 3.81
N SER A 44 -14.01 -40.48 4.33
CA SER A 44 -13.68 -40.31 5.76
C SER A 44 -13.33 -38.85 6.09
N ASP A 45 -13.62 -38.40 7.31
CA ASP A 45 -13.25 -37.06 7.79
C ASP A 45 -11.72 -36.84 7.80
N ALA A 46 -10.93 -37.87 8.12
CA ALA A 46 -9.47 -37.80 8.10
C ALA A 46 -8.92 -37.52 6.69
N ARG A 47 -9.43 -38.22 5.67
CA ARG A 47 -9.06 -37.99 4.26
C ARG A 47 -9.45 -36.60 3.80
N LEU A 48 -10.66 -36.13 4.17
CA LEU A 48 -11.07 -34.75 3.89
C LEU A 48 -10.14 -33.72 4.54
N LYS A 49 -9.76 -33.91 5.80
CA LYS A 49 -8.83 -33.03 6.52
C LYS A 49 -7.49 -32.92 5.77
N LYS A 50 -6.95 -34.04 5.29
CA LYS A 50 -5.72 -34.07 4.48
C LYS A 50 -5.87 -33.26 3.19
N MET A 51 -6.99 -33.44 2.47
CA MET A 51 -7.24 -32.73 1.21
C MET A 51 -7.41 -31.22 1.42
N ILE A 52 -8.08 -30.79 2.49
CA ILE A 52 -8.18 -29.37 2.86
C ILE A 52 -6.80 -28.77 3.10
N HIS A 53 -5.92 -29.48 3.81
CA HIS A 53 -4.56 -28.99 4.07
C HIS A 53 -3.73 -28.86 2.80
N ILE A 54 -3.81 -29.84 1.89
CA ILE A 54 -3.15 -29.78 0.58
C ILE A 54 -3.68 -28.60 -0.24
N LEU A 55 -5.00 -28.39 -0.22
CA LEU A 55 -5.62 -27.31 -0.97
C LEU A 55 -5.17 -25.95 -0.45
N THR A 56 -5.20 -25.73 0.87
CA THR A 56 -4.72 -24.49 1.49
C THR A 56 -3.24 -24.24 1.20
N ALA A 57 -2.38 -25.26 1.32
CA ALA A 57 -0.97 -25.11 0.98
C ALA A 57 -0.74 -24.75 -0.51
N ARG A 58 -1.59 -25.26 -1.41
CA ARG A 58 -1.55 -24.93 -2.84
C ARG A 58 -2.06 -23.51 -3.11
N GLU A 59 -3.15 -23.10 -2.45
CA GLU A 59 -3.68 -21.73 -2.51
C GLU A 59 -2.61 -20.72 -2.05
N ASP A 60 -1.93 -21.00 -0.94
CA ASP A 60 -0.84 -20.17 -0.42
C ASP A 60 0.35 -20.08 -1.39
N SER A 61 0.73 -21.20 -2.03
CA SER A 61 1.80 -21.24 -3.03
C SER A 61 1.45 -20.42 -4.27
N LEU A 62 0.22 -20.57 -4.79
CA LEU A 62 -0.26 -19.82 -5.96
C LEU A 62 -0.38 -18.33 -5.66
N TYR A 63 -0.82 -17.97 -4.45
CA TYR A 63 -0.85 -16.57 -4.02
C TYR A 63 0.55 -15.97 -3.98
N ARG A 64 1.54 -16.70 -3.44
CA ARG A 64 2.95 -16.28 -3.45
C ARG A 64 3.49 -16.14 -4.86
N GLU A 65 3.31 -17.13 -5.72
CA GLU A 65 3.76 -17.10 -7.12
C GLU A 65 3.13 -15.95 -7.90
N SER A 66 1.81 -15.76 -7.78
CA SER A 66 1.10 -14.66 -8.44
C SER A 66 1.61 -13.31 -7.94
N ARG A 67 1.92 -13.19 -6.64
CA ARG A 67 2.46 -11.96 -6.05
C ARG A 67 3.90 -11.70 -6.52
N THR A 68 4.75 -12.72 -6.59
CA THR A 68 6.09 -12.62 -7.19
C THR A 68 6.02 -12.17 -8.63
N GLN A 69 5.13 -12.74 -9.45
CA GLN A 69 4.95 -12.32 -10.85
C GLN A 69 4.44 -10.88 -10.96
N ILE A 70 3.53 -10.44 -10.09
CA ILE A 70 3.08 -9.04 -10.04
C ILE A 70 4.25 -8.13 -9.69
N ASN A 71 5.05 -8.49 -8.69
CA ASN A 71 6.23 -7.71 -8.31
C ASN A 71 7.26 -7.66 -9.45
N GLU A 72 7.55 -8.79 -10.11
CA GLU A 72 8.44 -8.83 -11.28
C GLU A 72 7.93 -7.95 -12.42
N LEU A 73 6.63 -7.95 -12.69
CA LEU A 73 6.02 -7.08 -13.71
C LEU A 73 6.10 -5.61 -13.31
N ILE A 74 5.93 -5.28 -12.03
CA ILE A 74 6.11 -3.93 -11.50
C ILE A 74 7.57 -3.50 -11.65
N PHE A 75 8.53 -4.33 -11.25
CA PHE A 75 9.97 -4.05 -11.41
C PHE A 75 10.35 -3.89 -12.89
N ALA A 76 9.87 -4.76 -13.77
CA ALA A 76 10.14 -4.65 -15.21
C ALA A 76 9.50 -3.40 -15.86
N ALA A 77 8.43 -2.86 -15.28
CA ALA A 77 7.80 -1.63 -15.75
C ALA A 77 8.47 -0.36 -15.21
N LEU A 78 9.16 -0.46 -14.06
CA LEU A 78 9.80 0.68 -13.39
C LEU A 78 11.26 0.93 -13.82
N ASP A 79 11.89 -0.02 -14.52
CA ASP A 79 13.27 0.12 -15.02
C ASP A 79 13.34 -0.11 -16.55
N PRO A 80 12.86 0.84 -17.37
CA PRO A 80 12.85 0.70 -18.83
C PRO A 80 14.26 0.77 -19.44
N GLU A 81 15.27 1.27 -18.71
CA GLU A 81 16.61 1.53 -19.26
C GLU A 81 17.49 0.29 -19.40
N HIS A 82 17.12 -0.86 -18.80
CA HIS A 82 17.90 -2.10 -18.93
C HIS A 82 17.55 -2.99 -20.13
N ASN A 83 16.64 -2.56 -21.02
CA ASN A 83 16.23 -3.32 -22.21
C ASN A 83 16.64 -2.74 -23.58
N GLY A 84 17.58 -1.80 -23.62
CA GLY A 84 18.30 -1.41 -24.85
C GLY A 84 19.73 -1.02 -24.48
N THR A 85 20.82 -1.45 -25.12
CA THR A 85 21.05 -1.76 -26.52
C THR A 85 22.35 -2.56 -26.60
N GLY A 86 22.25 -3.84 -26.95
CA GLY A 86 23.39 -4.71 -27.29
C GLY A 86 23.36 -5.09 -28.76
N SER A 87 23.15 -4.13 -29.66
CA SER A 87 23.24 -4.36 -31.11
C SER A 87 24.72 -4.34 -31.51
N SER A 88 25.33 -5.52 -31.53
CA SER A 88 26.60 -5.74 -32.23
C SER A 88 26.32 -5.82 -33.72
N ASP A 89 26.86 -4.84 -34.42
CA ASP A 89 26.96 -4.72 -35.86
C ASP A 89 27.82 -5.85 -36.45
N SER A 90 27.23 -6.67 -37.31
CA SER A 90 27.94 -7.36 -38.39
C SER A 90 26.91 -7.80 -39.43
N GLY A 91 26.87 -7.06 -40.54
CA GLY A 91 26.12 -7.46 -41.73
C GLY A 91 26.72 -8.70 -42.40
N GLU A 92 25.87 -9.45 -43.09
CA GLU A 92 26.04 -9.77 -44.52
C GLU A 92 24.83 -10.57 -45.04
N ASP A 93 24.36 -10.11 -46.20
CA ASP A 93 23.61 -10.77 -47.27
C ASP A 93 23.04 -12.18 -47.07
N ALA A 94 21.72 -12.30 -47.28
CA ALA A 94 21.19 -13.07 -48.41
C ALA A 94 19.67 -12.95 -48.50
N SER A 95 19.23 -12.64 -49.71
CA SER A 95 17.85 -12.73 -50.19
C SER A 95 17.32 -14.16 -50.11
N HIS A 96 16.06 -14.34 -49.68
CA HIS A 96 15.10 -15.30 -50.28
C HIS A 96 13.71 -15.24 -49.64
N ALA A 97 12.70 -15.24 -50.53
CA ALA A 97 11.37 -15.83 -50.40
C ALA A 97 10.33 -15.20 -49.44
N ALA A 98 9.44 -14.42 -50.04
CA ALA A 98 8.13 -14.05 -49.49
C ALA A 98 7.24 -15.29 -49.31
N GLY A 99 6.93 -15.61 -48.05
CA GLY A 99 5.89 -16.57 -47.66
C GLY A 99 4.88 -15.89 -46.74
N ASN A 100 3.67 -15.67 -47.25
CA ASN A 100 2.50 -15.24 -46.48
C ASN A 100 2.18 -16.26 -45.38
N LEU A 101 2.52 -15.94 -44.13
CA LEU A 101 1.99 -16.63 -42.95
C LEU A 101 1.07 -15.66 -42.21
N SER A 102 -0.22 -15.96 -42.23
CA SER A 102 -1.20 -15.34 -41.34
C SER A 102 -0.77 -15.56 -39.88
N PRO A 103 -0.73 -14.51 -39.04
CA PRO A 103 -0.31 -14.67 -37.66
C PRO A 103 -1.33 -15.54 -36.92
N SER A 104 -0.84 -16.67 -36.40
CA SER A 104 -1.58 -17.52 -35.47
C SER A 104 -2.12 -16.68 -34.33
N SER A 105 -3.40 -16.87 -33.98
CA SER A 105 -4.10 -16.18 -32.92
C SER A 105 -3.38 -16.34 -31.58
N SER A 106 -2.47 -15.42 -31.27
CA SER A 106 -1.97 -15.24 -29.93
C SER A 106 -3.17 -14.90 -29.05
N LEU A 107 -3.37 -15.70 -28.01
CA LEU A 107 -4.34 -15.43 -26.94
C LEU A 107 -4.06 -14.02 -26.42
N ARG A 108 -4.85 -13.04 -26.86
CA ARG A 108 -4.74 -11.64 -26.40
C ARG A 108 -5.04 -11.67 -24.90
N LYS A 109 -4.00 -11.46 -24.09
CA LYS A 109 -4.12 -11.41 -22.64
C LYS A 109 -5.11 -10.30 -22.27
N GLN A 110 -6.11 -10.65 -21.48
CA GLN A 110 -7.04 -9.67 -20.90
C GLN A 110 -6.28 -8.88 -19.82
N PRO A 111 -6.47 -7.56 -19.71
CA PRO A 111 -5.82 -6.77 -18.67
C PRO A 111 -6.35 -7.17 -17.30
N THR A 112 -5.45 -7.12 -16.31
CA THR A 112 -5.83 -7.07 -14.88
C THR A 112 -6.56 -5.76 -14.59
N ASP A 113 -7.32 -5.72 -13.51
CA ASP A 113 -8.08 -4.51 -13.16
C ASP A 113 -7.14 -3.33 -12.83
N MET A 114 -5.96 -3.59 -12.28
CA MET A 114 -4.91 -2.59 -12.05
C MET A 114 -4.34 -2.01 -13.35
N GLN A 115 -4.09 -2.86 -14.35
CA GLN A 115 -3.63 -2.40 -15.67
C GLN A 115 -4.68 -1.56 -16.38
N LEU A 116 -5.96 -1.93 -16.24
CA LEU A 116 -7.05 -1.15 -16.79
C LEU A 116 -7.16 0.21 -16.09
N LEU A 117 -7.00 0.28 -14.76
CA LEU A 117 -6.99 1.55 -14.03
C LEU A 117 -5.92 2.50 -14.53
N ALA A 118 -4.67 2.01 -14.61
CA ALA A 118 -3.52 2.80 -15.01
C ALA A 118 -3.71 3.38 -16.42
N ALA A 119 -4.20 2.57 -17.37
CA ALA A 119 -4.49 3.02 -18.72
C ALA A 119 -5.62 4.07 -18.75
N LEU A 120 -6.62 3.99 -17.88
CA LEU A 120 -7.71 4.96 -17.83
C LEU A 120 -7.25 6.30 -17.25
N GLU A 121 -6.40 6.31 -16.23
CA GLU A 121 -5.78 7.55 -15.73
C GLU A 121 -4.84 8.16 -16.77
N GLU A 122 -4.06 7.35 -17.49
CA GLU A 122 -3.21 7.83 -18.59
C GLU A 122 -4.03 8.53 -19.69
N ILE A 123 -5.14 7.91 -20.11
CA ILE A 123 -6.06 8.50 -21.11
C ILE A 123 -6.73 9.77 -20.57
N ARG A 124 -7.08 9.79 -19.28
CA ARG A 124 -7.72 10.91 -18.61
C ARG A 124 -6.79 12.13 -18.50
N GLU A 125 -5.51 11.90 -18.25
CA GLU A 125 -4.51 12.96 -18.12
C GLU A 125 -4.09 13.54 -19.48
N MET A 126 -4.03 12.70 -20.52
CA MET A 126 -3.69 13.14 -21.88
C MET A 126 -4.76 14.00 -22.54
N GLU A 127 -6.00 13.98 -22.05
CA GLU A 127 -7.12 14.69 -22.68
C GLU A 127 -7.69 15.74 -21.74
N ALA A 128 -7.58 17.00 -22.15
CA ALA A 128 -8.02 18.16 -21.37
C ALA A 128 -9.54 18.22 -21.13
N GLU A 129 -10.33 17.38 -21.82
CA GLU A 129 -11.79 17.42 -21.77
C GLU A 129 -12.42 16.02 -21.75
N ASN A 130 -13.66 15.95 -21.25
CA ASN A 130 -14.49 14.75 -21.06
C ASN A 130 -14.34 13.70 -22.18
N VAL A 131 -13.50 12.68 -21.95
CA VAL A 131 -13.19 11.66 -22.97
C VAL A 131 -14.36 10.69 -23.10
N PRO A 132 -15.03 10.59 -24.27
CA PRO A 132 -16.14 9.67 -24.44
C PRO A 132 -15.68 8.21 -24.35
N ARG A 133 -16.50 7.33 -23.74
CA ARG A 133 -16.20 5.90 -23.59
C ARG A 133 -15.75 5.19 -24.88
N ALA A 134 -16.32 5.57 -26.02
CA ALA A 134 -15.94 5.00 -27.32
C ALA A 134 -14.48 5.33 -27.70
N LYS A 135 -14.00 6.53 -27.36
CA LYS A 135 -12.62 6.97 -27.60
C LYS A 135 -11.65 6.25 -26.67
N ILE A 136 -12.04 6.05 -25.41
CA ILE A 136 -11.30 5.22 -24.44
C ILE A 136 -11.13 3.79 -24.95
N LEU A 137 -12.20 3.14 -25.41
CA LEU A 137 -12.11 1.78 -25.99
C LEU A 137 -11.18 1.71 -27.19
N ALA A 138 -11.23 2.74 -28.05
CA ALA A 138 -10.37 2.80 -29.23
C ALA A 138 -8.90 2.87 -28.80
N ARG A 139 -8.55 3.79 -27.87
CA ARG A 139 -7.20 3.94 -27.34
C ARG A 139 -6.70 2.69 -26.64
N VAL A 140 -7.49 2.12 -25.73
CA VAL A 140 -7.10 0.91 -25.01
C VAL A 140 -6.83 -0.26 -25.96
N ARG A 141 -7.57 -0.34 -27.07
CA ARG A 141 -7.33 -1.34 -28.12
C ARG A 141 -6.08 -1.03 -28.95
N THR A 142 -5.81 0.23 -29.28
CA THR A 142 -4.68 0.61 -30.16
C THR A 142 -3.36 0.68 -29.40
N GLU A 143 -3.35 1.28 -28.22
CA GLU A 143 -2.16 1.58 -27.43
C GLU A 143 -1.72 0.37 -26.59
N HIS A 144 -2.67 -0.34 -25.98
CA HIS A 144 -2.36 -1.49 -25.11
C HIS A 144 -2.69 -2.86 -25.73
N GLY A 145 -3.28 -2.90 -26.93
CA GLY A 145 -3.63 -4.15 -27.61
C GLY A 145 -4.76 -4.96 -26.94
N TRP A 146 -5.46 -4.37 -25.96
CA TRP A 146 -6.50 -5.06 -25.20
C TRP A 146 -7.84 -5.07 -25.93
N ASP A 147 -8.43 -6.25 -26.06
CA ASP A 147 -9.78 -6.39 -26.64
C ASP A 147 -10.83 -6.41 -25.52
N LEU A 148 -11.14 -5.22 -24.99
CA LEU A 148 -12.15 -5.03 -23.95
C LEU A 148 -13.54 -4.91 -24.53
N SER A 149 -14.49 -5.64 -23.95
CA SER A 149 -15.91 -5.40 -24.25
C SER A 149 -16.37 -4.07 -23.66
N ASP A 150 -17.20 -3.32 -24.40
CA ASP A 150 -17.83 -2.07 -23.93
C ASP A 150 -18.54 -2.25 -22.57
N LYS A 151 -19.17 -3.40 -22.36
CA LYS A 151 -19.83 -3.75 -21.09
C LYS A 151 -18.86 -3.86 -19.90
N ARG A 152 -17.65 -4.38 -20.12
CA ARG A 152 -16.62 -4.50 -19.08
C ARG A 152 -16.10 -3.10 -18.73
N LEU A 153 -15.73 -2.31 -19.73
CA LEU A 153 -15.27 -0.94 -19.50
C LEU A 153 -16.34 -0.09 -18.81
N LYS A 154 -17.61 -0.16 -19.27
CA LYS A 154 -18.73 0.57 -18.69
C LYS A 154 -18.93 0.26 -17.21
N ARG A 155 -18.87 -1.01 -16.82
CA ARG A 155 -18.97 -1.43 -15.41
C ARG A 155 -17.84 -0.82 -14.59
N TRP A 156 -16.63 -0.91 -15.13
CA TRP A 156 -15.42 -0.49 -14.45
C TRP A 156 -15.37 1.03 -14.25
N MET A 157 -15.68 1.81 -15.30
CA MET A 157 -15.79 3.28 -15.20
C MET A 157 -16.82 3.71 -14.15
N LYS A 158 -17.99 3.03 -14.11
CA LYS A 158 -19.02 3.31 -13.11
C LYS A 158 -18.55 3.03 -11.68
N GLU A 159 -17.74 2.00 -11.49
CA GLU A 159 -17.23 1.58 -10.18
C GLU A 159 -16.14 2.52 -9.66
N CYS A 160 -15.23 2.97 -10.53
CA CYS A 160 -14.09 3.80 -10.14
C CYS A 160 -14.38 5.30 -10.16
N TYR A 161 -15.17 5.79 -11.11
CA TYR A 161 -15.41 7.23 -11.31
C TYR A 161 -16.85 7.64 -11.01
N GLY A 162 -17.76 6.69 -10.74
CA GLY A 162 -19.16 6.97 -10.45
C GLY A 162 -20.03 7.27 -11.69
N HIS A 163 -19.43 7.44 -12.87
CA HIS A 163 -20.11 7.69 -14.14
C HIS A 163 -19.55 6.78 -15.25
N ALA A 164 -20.38 6.47 -16.26
CA ALA A 164 -20.11 5.37 -17.18
C ALA A 164 -19.94 5.79 -18.64
N GLU A 165 -20.07 7.08 -18.94
CA GLU A 165 -20.18 7.58 -20.32
C GLU A 165 -18.96 8.41 -20.77
N PHE A 166 -18.26 9.07 -19.83
CA PHE A 166 -17.06 9.86 -20.07
C PHE A 166 -16.06 9.70 -18.93
N LEU A 167 -14.79 10.02 -19.17
CA LEU A 167 -13.81 10.29 -18.11
C LEU A 167 -13.76 11.79 -17.90
N GLU A 168 -14.13 12.28 -16.72
CA GLU A 168 -13.94 13.69 -16.35
C GLU A 168 -12.45 14.03 -16.30
N PRO A 169 -12.04 15.26 -16.65
CA PRO A 169 -10.65 15.68 -16.51
C PRO A 169 -10.17 15.48 -15.07
N GLY A 170 -8.86 15.25 -14.90
CA GLY A 170 -8.22 15.30 -13.60
C GLY A 170 -8.49 16.64 -12.90
N PRO A 171 -8.44 16.72 -11.55
CA PRO A 171 -8.47 18.02 -10.89
C PRO A 171 -7.32 18.87 -11.45
N SER A 172 -7.68 19.93 -12.19
CA SER A 172 -6.70 20.88 -12.70
C SER A 172 -5.99 21.51 -11.52
N LEU A 173 -4.69 21.28 -11.38
CA LEU A 173 -3.85 22.06 -10.47
C LEU A 173 -3.81 23.48 -11.03
N GLU A 174 -4.62 24.38 -10.50
CA GLU A 174 -4.55 25.80 -10.88
C GLU A 174 -3.14 26.32 -10.55
N PRO A 175 -2.41 26.86 -11.54
CA PRO A 175 -1.10 27.44 -11.29
C PRO A 175 -1.28 28.81 -10.66
N GLY A 176 -0.84 28.95 -9.41
CA GLY A 176 -0.48 30.22 -8.79
C GLY A 176 -1.64 31.14 -8.41
N LEU A 177 -2.13 31.02 -7.17
CA LEU A 177 -2.59 32.21 -6.47
C LEU A 177 -1.34 32.98 -6.02
N ASP A 178 -1.04 34.06 -6.74
CA ASP A 178 -0.03 35.05 -6.36
C ASP A 178 -0.35 35.58 -4.95
N LEU A 179 0.54 35.23 -4.01
CA LEU A 179 0.39 35.48 -2.58
C LEU A 179 1.16 36.76 -2.19
N ASP A 180 0.99 37.82 -2.97
CA ASP A 180 1.64 39.12 -2.79
C ASP A 180 0.62 40.25 -2.61
N ASP A 181 -0.40 40.08 -1.76
CA ASP A 181 -1.16 41.25 -1.25
C ASP A 181 -1.89 40.95 0.07
N TYR A 182 -1.18 41.01 1.19
CA TYR A 182 -1.80 41.23 2.50
C TYR A 182 -0.89 42.12 3.36
N GLY A 183 -1.01 43.43 3.14
CA GLY A 183 -0.66 44.47 4.11
C GLY A 183 -1.92 44.98 4.83
N PRO A 184 -1.85 45.35 6.12
CA PRO A 184 -3.03 45.57 6.94
C PRO A 184 -3.40 47.05 7.05
N GLU A 185 -4.64 47.42 6.69
CA GLU A 185 -5.28 48.62 7.23
C GLU A 185 -6.74 48.33 7.56
N PHE A 186 -6.99 48.20 8.87
CA PHE A 186 -8.29 48.36 9.47
C PHE A 186 -8.37 49.82 9.91
N ASP A 187 -9.23 50.63 9.30
CA ASP A 187 -9.99 51.66 10.00
C ASP A 187 -11.12 52.25 9.14
N LEU A 188 -12.33 52.11 9.70
CA LEU A 188 -13.45 53.05 9.81
C LEU A 188 -14.23 53.54 8.57
N ASP A 189 -15.55 53.26 8.67
CA ASP A 189 -16.70 54.13 8.40
C ASP A 189 -16.76 54.91 7.08
N SER A 190 -17.74 54.60 6.24
CA SER A 190 -18.76 55.57 5.82
C SER A 190 -19.83 54.96 4.91
N GLU A 191 -21.04 55.47 5.12
CA GLU A 191 -22.26 55.25 4.35
C GLU A 191 -22.18 55.85 2.93
N ASN A 192 -23.30 55.73 2.20
CA ASN A 192 -23.64 56.40 0.94
C ASN A 192 -23.03 55.82 -0.35
N GLU A 193 -23.66 55.91 -1.52
CA GLU A 193 -25.03 56.09 -2.00
C GLU A 193 -24.89 55.93 -3.54
N PHE A 194 -25.95 55.46 -4.19
CA PHE A 194 -26.35 55.78 -5.57
C PHE A 194 -25.44 55.54 -6.80
N GLY A 195 -26.05 54.85 -7.77
CA GLY A 195 -26.14 55.33 -9.17
C GLY A 195 -25.10 54.73 -10.13
N SER A 196 -25.43 53.85 -11.08
CA SER A 196 -26.33 53.96 -12.25
C SER A 196 -25.53 54.06 -13.56
N TYR A 197 -25.90 53.23 -14.55
CA TYR A 197 -25.80 53.48 -16.02
C TYR A 197 -24.36 53.49 -16.61
N GLN A 198 -23.98 52.92 -17.77
CA GLN A 198 -24.57 52.49 -19.06
C GLN A 198 -23.82 51.21 -19.52
N GLY A 199 -24.27 50.29 -20.37
CA GLY A 199 -25.16 50.40 -21.53
C GLY A 199 -24.36 50.49 -22.85
N SER A 200 -24.66 49.59 -23.81
CA SER A 200 -24.20 49.51 -25.22
C SER A 200 -22.91 48.71 -25.46
N SER A 201 -22.88 47.53 -26.12
CA SER A 201 -23.49 46.99 -27.36
C SER A 201 -22.67 47.25 -28.63
N ASP A 202 -22.42 46.15 -29.35
CA ASP A 202 -22.16 46.00 -30.80
C ASP A 202 -20.82 46.56 -31.33
N SER A 203 -20.06 45.94 -32.25
CA SER A 203 -20.27 44.82 -33.16
C SER A 203 -18.94 44.50 -33.87
N ASP A 204 -18.73 43.21 -34.13
CA ASP A 204 -18.26 42.52 -35.34
C ASP A 204 -17.15 43.05 -36.29
N ASP A 205 -16.44 42.02 -36.79
CA ASP A 205 -15.64 41.88 -38.02
C ASP A 205 -14.24 42.54 -38.04
N ARG A 206 -13.14 41.85 -38.38
CA ARG A 206 -12.98 41.01 -39.58
C ARG A 206 -11.65 40.23 -39.56
N ALA A 207 -11.69 39.10 -40.25
CA ALA A 207 -10.65 38.08 -40.46
C ALA A 207 -9.29 38.55 -41.04
N GLY A 208 -8.24 37.81 -40.67
CA GLY A 208 -6.98 37.69 -41.41
C GLY A 208 -6.36 36.30 -41.16
N PRO A 209 -5.90 35.58 -42.20
CA PRO A 209 -5.29 34.26 -42.04
C PRO A 209 -3.78 34.42 -41.77
N GLY A 210 -3.33 33.96 -40.61
CA GLY A 210 -1.92 33.86 -40.24
C GLY A 210 -1.46 32.41 -40.28
N SER A 211 -0.31 32.21 -40.91
CA SER A 211 0.38 30.96 -41.20
C SER A 211 0.65 30.07 -39.98
N VAL A 212 0.60 28.76 -40.24
CA VAL A 212 1.06 27.67 -39.36
C VAL A 212 2.59 27.66 -39.41
N ASP A 213 3.23 27.98 -38.30
CA ASP A 213 4.62 27.60 -38.03
C ASP A 213 4.58 26.35 -37.14
N GLU A 214 5.30 25.32 -37.58
CA GLU A 214 5.55 24.06 -36.87
C GLU A 214 6.46 24.38 -35.67
N GLU A 215 5.93 24.33 -34.45
CA GLU A 215 6.75 24.26 -33.24
C GLU A 215 6.94 22.78 -32.84
N ASP A 216 8.22 22.45 -32.77
CA ASP A 216 8.85 21.18 -32.45
C ASP A 216 8.87 21.03 -30.92
N ASP A 217 7.80 20.48 -30.33
CA ASP A 217 7.73 20.18 -28.89
C ASP A 217 8.19 18.75 -28.60
N SER A 218 9.49 18.51 -28.81
CA SER A 218 10.19 17.40 -28.14
C SER A 218 10.48 17.81 -26.69
N ASN A 219 9.47 17.70 -25.83
CA ASN A 219 9.68 17.71 -24.38
C ASN A 219 8.76 16.66 -23.74
N SER A 220 9.08 15.39 -23.96
CA SER A 220 8.59 14.29 -23.14
C SER A 220 9.17 14.45 -21.74
N ALA A 221 8.50 15.26 -20.92
CA ALA A 221 8.77 15.35 -19.50
C ALA A 221 8.52 13.97 -18.89
N GLU A 222 9.60 13.26 -18.56
CA GLU A 222 9.56 12.10 -17.70
C GLU A 222 8.75 12.48 -16.46
N LYS A 223 7.60 11.82 -16.27
CA LYS A 223 6.78 12.04 -15.07
C LYS A 223 7.64 11.79 -13.86
N SER A 224 7.65 12.77 -12.96
CA SER A 224 8.47 12.72 -11.77
C SER A 224 8.07 11.49 -10.93
N PRO A 225 9.03 10.72 -10.39
CA PRO A 225 8.79 9.65 -9.41
C PRO A 225 7.85 10.05 -8.25
N MET A 226 7.68 11.36 -8.04
CA MET A 226 6.80 11.96 -7.05
C MET A 226 5.31 11.67 -7.27
N GLU A 227 4.81 11.54 -8.49
CA GLU A 227 3.36 11.35 -8.79
C GLU A 227 2.93 9.88 -8.61
N ALA A 228 3.77 8.92 -9.00
CA ALA A 228 3.51 7.50 -8.83
C ALA A 228 3.34 7.09 -7.34
N GLN A 229 4.07 7.77 -6.45
CA GLN A 229 3.98 7.53 -5.01
C GLN A 229 2.62 7.95 -4.42
N ASP A 230 2.02 9.06 -4.88
CA ASP A 230 0.73 9.55 -4.37
C ASP A 230 -0.45 8.66 -4.79
N ILE A 231 -0.43 8.18 -6.03
CA ILE A 231 -1.44 7.23 -6.54
C ILE A 231 -1.38 5.92 -5.75
N TYR A 232 -0.18 5.43 -5.46
CA TYR A 232 0.01 4.21 -4.70
C TYR A 232 -0.39 4.34 -3.22
N MET A 233 -0.06 5.46 -2.55
CA MET A 233 -0.55 5.76 -1.19
C MET A 233 -2.08 5.77 -1.13
N THR A 234 -2.74 6.35 -2.14
CA THR A 234 -4.21 6.40 -2.23
C THR A 234 -4.82 5.00 -2.42
N LEU A 235 -4.17 4.13 -3.19
CA LEU A 235 -4.63 2.76 -3.44
C LEU A 235 -4.51 1.85 -2.21
N VAL A 236 -3.40 1.92 -1.51
CA VAL A 236 -3.22 1.14 -0.27
C VAL A 236 -4.08 1.71 0.85
N ASP A 237 -4.29 3.03 0.90
CA ASP A 237 -5.31 3.62 1.75
C ASP A 237 -6.67 3.00 1.47
N SER A 238 -7.02 2.80 0.20
CA SER A 238 -8.26 2.11 -0.18
C SER A 238 -8.28 0.62 0.24
N VAL A 239 -7.17 -0.11 0.07
CA VAL A 239 -7.06 -1.53 0.47
C VAL A 239 -7.12 -1.71 1.99
N LEU A 240 -6.48 -0.82 2.74
CA LEU A 240 -6.49 -0.83 4.20
C LEU A 240 -7.80 -0.26 4.75
N ASP A 241 -8.42 0.72 4.09
CA ASP A 241 -9.78 1.20 4.40
C ASP A 241 -10.82 0.09 4.22
N MET A 242 -10.67 -0.75 3.18
CA MET A 242 -11.49 -1.96 3.03
C MET A 242 -11.30 -2.97 4.17
N GLN A 243 -10.19 -2.91 4.91
CA GLN A 243 -9.93 -3.69 6.12
C GLN A 243 -10.33 -2.96 7.42
N GLY A 244 -10.92 -1.76 7.33
CA GLY A 244 -11.36 -0.96 8.46
C GLY A 244 -10.28 -0.10 9.11
N LEU A 245 -9.18 0.20 8.41
CA LEU A 245 -8.01 0.93 8.94
C LEU A 245 -8.03 2.47 8.73
N SER A 246 -9.19 3.05 8.42
CA SER A 246 -9.30 4.46 8.02
C SER A 246 -8.81 5.49 9.04
N SER A 247 -8.48 6.68 8.52
CA SER A 247 -7.86 7.82 9.18
C SER A 247 -8.67 8.38 10.36
N LEU A 248 -8.02 9.23 11.17
CA LEU A 248 -8.61 9.87 12.34
C LEU A 248 -9.61 10.98 11.96
N PRO A 249 -10.60 11.29 12.82
CA PRO A 249 -11.48 12.44 12.63
C PRO A 249 -10.68 13.75 12.49
N GLU A 250 -11.12 14.62 11.59
CA GLU A 250 -10.40 15.85 11.23
C GLU A 250 -10.22 16.83 12.42
N SER A 251 -11.13 16.79 13.40
CA SER A 251 -11.05 17.56 14.65
C SER A 251 -9.93 17.13 15.59
N HIS A 252 -9.24 16.02 15.30
CA HIS A 252 -8.20 15.42 16.14
C HIS A 252 -6.86 15.25 15.42
N ARG A 253 -6.69 15.85 14.24
CA ARG A 253 -5.40 15.83 13.55
C ARG A 253 -4.35 16.61 14.35
N PRO A 254 -3.19 16.01 14.66
CA PRO A 254 -2.07 16.77 15.20
C PRO A 254 -1.72 17.88 14.21
N ARG A 255 -1.66 19.13 14.67
CA ARG A 255 -1.00 20.18 13.87
C ARG A 255 0.45 19.75 13.67
N ILE A 256 0.98 19.89 12.45
CA ILE A 256 2.40 19.72 12.18
C ILE A 256 3.15 20.54 13.23
N PRO A 257 3.94 19.92 14.11
CA PRO A 257 4.60 20.67 15.15
C PRO A 257 5.62 21.62 14.52
N GLU A 258 5.52 22.93 14.80
CA GLU A 258 6.48 23.96 14.33
C GLU A 258 7.94 23.71 14.81
N TYR A 259 8.16 22.70 15.67
CA TYR A 259 9.44 22.33 16.25
C TYR A 259 10.14 21.14 15.56
N LEU A 260 9.70 20.71 14.37
CA LEU A 260 10.36 19.62 13.62
C LEU A 260 11.85 19.87 13.31
N ASP A 261 12.34 21.11 13.38
CA ASP A 261 13.74 21.45 13.11
C ASP A 261 14.64 21.53 14.36
N GLN A 262 14.10 21.29 15.56
CA GLN A 262 14.93 21.27 16.77
C GLN A 262 15.61 19.90 16.89
N GLU A 263 16.88 19.81 16.47
CA GLU A 263 17.72 18.64 16.73
C GLU A 263 17.72 18.32 18.23
N ASP A 264 17.12 17.18 18.59
CA ASP A 264 17.14 16.65 19.95
C ASP A 264 18.59 16.41 20.39
N LYS A 265 19.17 17.39 21.10
CA LYS A 265 20.46 17.25 21.77
C LYS A 265 20.31 16.25 22.90
N ASP A 266 20.53 14.98 22.58
CA ASP A 266 20.40 13.89 23.53
C ASP A 266 21.46 14.02 24.65
N GLU A 267 21.00 14.15 25.89
CA GLU A 267 21.82 14.43 27.08
C GLU A 267 22.79 13.29 27.45
N SER A 268 22.64 12.10 26.85
CA SER A 268 23.42 10.93 27.23
C SER A 268 24.90 10.98 26.84
N GLY A 269 25.31 11.91 25.96
CA GLY A 269 26.70 12.08 25.53
C GLY A 269 27.30 10.89 24.74
N LEU A 270 26.49 9.86 24.48
CA LEU A 270 26.85 8.73 23.62
C LEU A 270 26.64 9.09 22.15
N PRO A 271 27.45 8.54 21.22
CA PRO A 271 27.20 8.72 19.80
C PRO A 271 25.83 8.16 19.42
N LEU A 272 25.24 8.73 18.37
CA LEU A 272 24.00 8.24 17.77
C LEU A 272 24.13 6.75 17.41
N PRO A 273 23.02 5.99 17.39
CA PRO A 273 23.04 4.61 16.93
C PRO A 273 23.55 4.56 15.49
N ASP A 274 24.38 3.55 15.22
CA ASP A 274 24.88 3.28 13.87
C ASP A 274 23.80 2.51 13.13
N LEU A 275 23.19 3.13 12.12
CA LEU A 275 22.09 2.55 11.35
C LEU A 275 22.61 2.08 9.99
N PRO A 276 22.14 0.94 9.48
CA PRO A 276 22.45 0.53 8.10
C PRO A 276 22.02 1.60 7.11
N GLN A 277 22.75 1.72 6.00
CA GLN A 277 22.42 2.66 4.93
C GLN A 277 21.02 2.41 4.35
N ASP A 278 20.64 1.14 4.24
CA ASP A 278 19.27 0.71 3.93
C ASP A 278 18.72 -0.07 5.13
N ALA A 279 18.19 0.68 6.10
CA ALA A 279 17.72 0.11 7.35
C ALA A 279 16.50 -0.80 7.14
N PHE A 280 15.61 -0.46 6.20
CA PHE A 280 14.43 -1.25 5.87
C PHE A 280 14.83 -2.61 5.28
N ASP A 281 15.70 -2.62 4.26
CA ASP A 281 16.16 -3.87 3.65
C ASP A 281 16.96 -4.70 4.65
N ALA A 282 17.77 -4.07 5.52
CA ALA A 282 18.45 -4.77 6.59
C ALA A 282 17.47 -5.46 7.56
N GLN A 283 16.39 -4.80 7.96
CA GLN A 283 15.33 -5.35 8.80
C GLN A 283 14.60 -6.51 8.09
N MET A 284 14.30 -6.38 6.79
CA MET A 284 13.70 -7.44 5.97
C MET A 284 14.61 -8.67 5.81
N VAL A 285 15.89 -8.46 5.51
CA VAL A 285 16.90 -9.54 5.42
C VAL A 285 17.07 -10.22 6.77
N TYR A 286 17.09 -9.45 7.86
CA TYR A 286 17.21 -10.01 9.20
C TYR A 286 16.04 -10.94 9.53
N MET A 287 14.80 -10.55 9.22
CA MET A 287 13.61 -11.38 9.45
C MET A 287 13.54 -12.61 8.55
N THR A 288 13.94 -12.50 7.29
CA THR A 288 13.82 -13.61 6.32
C THR A 288 14.88 -14.68 6.51
N ARG A 289 16.05 -14.32 7.06
CA ARG A 289 17.17 -15.25 7.26
C ARG A 289 16.87 -16.38 8.25
N ASP A 290 15.98 -16.15 9.21
CA ASP A 290 15.62 -17.15 10.22
C ASP A 290 14.16 -17.00 10.65
N LYS A 291 13.40 -18.10 10.62
CA LYS A 291 11.97 -18.10 10.99
C LYS A 291 11.73 -17.75 12.46
N ASP A 292 12.78 -17.82 13.27
CA ASP A 292 12.78 -17.42 14.67
C ASP A 292 13.29 -15.99 14.90
N ARG A 293 13.45 -15.16 13.85
CA ARG A 293 13.81 -13.75 13.98
C ARG A 293 12.57 -12.82 13.94
N GLY A 294 12.49 -11.93 14.94
CA GLY A 294 11.62 -10.77 15.02
C GLY A 294 12.34 -9.48 14.61
N ILE A 295 12.19 -8.44 15.43
CA ILE A 295 12.63 -7.07 15.12
C ILE A 295 14.03 -6.84 15.68
N ILE A 296 14.91 -6.20 14.91
CA ILE A 296 16.20 -5.71 15.41
C ILE A 296 16.06 -4.24 15.79
N LEU A 297 16.67 -3.84 16.90
CA LEU A 297 16.76 -2.46 17.35
C LEU A 297 18.23 -2.08 17.49
N TYR A 298 18.62 -0.99 16.85
CA TYR A 298 20.00 -0.54 16.84
C TYR A 298 20.29 0.30 18.09
N GLY A 299 21.16 -0.21 18.96
CA GLY A 299 21.51 0.46 20.20
C GLY A 299 22.60 1.52 20.02
N ARG A 300 22.87 2.31 21.07
CA ARG A 300 24.11 3.09 21.14
C ARG A 300 25.27 2.21 21.57
N GLY A 301 26.40 2.34 20.89
CA GLY A 301 27.65 1.66 21.24
C GLY A 301 27.78 0.25 20.67
N ARG A 302 28.21 -0.70 21.50
CA ARG A 302 28.65 -2.05 21.06
C ARG A 302 27.50 -3.02 20.77
N PHE A 303 26.29 -2.73 21.23
CA PHE A 303 25.21 -3.70 21.26
C PHE A 303 24.00 -3.26 20.45
N ASP A 304 23.47 -4.21 19.68
CA ASP A 304 22.12 -4.19 19.14
C ASP A 304 21.22 -5.09 19.96
N TYR A 305 19.92 -4.97 19.71
CA TYR A 305 18.91 -5.70 20.45
C TYR A 305 17.97 -6.37 19.49
N PHE A 306 17.50 -7.52 19.89
CA PHE A 306 16.55 -8.30 19.15
C PHE A 306 15.36 -8.55 20.03
N PHE A 307 14.16 -8.36 19.52
CA PHE A 307 12.98 -8.79 20.24
C PHE A 307 12.00 -9.54 19.36
N MET A 308 11.39 -10.57 19.96
CA MET A 308 10.35 -11.36 19.34
C MET A 308 9.00 -10.94 19.93
N PRO A 309 8.12 -10.31 19.14
CA PRO A 309 6.77 -10.03 19.60
C PRO A 309 5.97 -11.33 19.72
N GLU A 310 4.82 -11.25 20.38
CA GLU A 310 3.81 -12.31 20.37
C GLU A 310 3.42 -12.71 18.93
N PRO A 311 3.11 -14.00 18.65
CA PRO A 311 2.81 -14.50 17.32
C PRO A 311 1.85 -13.65 16.48
N THR A 312 0.79 -13.10 17.08
CA THR A 312 -0.18 -12.27 16.38
C THR A 312 0.44 -10.95 15.92
N MET A 313 1.21 -10.30 16.80
CA MET A 313 1.95 -9.08 16.47
C MET A 313 3.08 -9.36 15.48
N ARG A 314 3.71 -10.54 15.54
CA ARG A 314 4.70 -10.97 14.54
C ARG A 314 4.09 -11.10 13.16
N THR A 315 2.92 -11.72 13.04
CA THR A 315 2.23 -11.82 11.75
C THR A 315 1.82 -10.45 11.25
N PHE A 316 1.19 -9.63 12.10
CA PHE A 316 0.86 -8.25 11.75
C PHE A 316 2.08 -7.47 11.25
N PHE A 317 3.21 -7.57 11.96
CA PHE A 317 4.45 -6.93 11.56
C PHE A 317 4.93 -7.39 10.18
N SER A 318 4.92 -8.71 9.94
CA SER A 318 5.32 -9.30 8.67
C SER A 318 4.42 -8.82 7.53
N ASP A 319 3.10 -8.85 7.73
CA ASP A 319 2.12 -8.40 6.75
C ASP A 319 2.29 -6.91 6.44
N VAL A 320 2.50 -6.09 7.48
CA VAL A 320 2.76 -4.65 7.32
C VAL A 320 4.03 -4.42 6.52
N LEU A 321 5.15 -5.06 6.85
CA LEU A 321 6.40 -4.89 6.11
C LEU A 321 6.30 -5.37 4.66
N GLU A 322 5.66 -6.51 4.41
CA GLU A 322 5.45 -7.02 3.06
C GLU A 322 4.55 -6.10 2.22
N ASN A 323 3.57 -5.44 2.86
CA ASN A 323 2.72 -4.44 2.21
C ASN A 323 3.41 -3.07 2.10
N PHE A 324 4.40 -2.79 2.97
CA PHE A 324 5.19 -1.57 2.93
C PHE A 324 6.33 -1.65 1.90
N ALA A 325 6.86 -2.84 1.62
CA ALA A 325 8.01 -3.03 0.73
C ALA A 325 7.87 -2.35 -0.66
N PRO A 326 6.70 -2.37 -1.34
CA PRO A 326 6.55 -1.66 -2.60
C PRO A 326 6.55 -0.13 -2.45
N TYR A 327 6.33 0.42 -1.25
CA TYR A 327 6.55 1.85 -1.00
C TYR A 327 8.01 2.19 -0.87
N HIS A 328 8.76 1.31 -0.21
CA HIS A 328 10.19 1.50 -0.01
C HIS A 328 10.92 1.60 -1.37
N THR A 329 10.46 0.88 -2.40
CA THR A 329 11.00 0.99 -3.76
C THR A 329 10.81 2.37 -4.41
N PHE A 330 9.78 3.13 -4.04
CA PHE A 330 9.59 4.53 -4.48
C PHE A 330 10.34 5.54 -3.59
N GLY A 331 11.01 5.05 -2.56
CA GLY A 331 11.69 5.83 -1.55
C GLY A 331 10.77 6.28 -0.41
N PRO A 332 11.34 6.55 0.77
CA PRO A 332 10.59 7.04 1.93
C PRO A 332 9.87 8.37 1.64
N PRO A 333 8.74 8.67 2.30
CA PRO A 333 8.06 9.96 2.18
C PRO A 333 9.00 11.11 2.57
N LYS A 334 9.21 12.05 1.63
CA LYS A 334 10.12 13.18 1.82
C LYS A 334 9.42 14.43 2.38
N SER A 335 8.18 14.70 1.96
CA SER A 335 7.47 15.92 2.37
C SER A 335 6.87 15.79 3.77
N PRO A 336 6.83 16.86 4.57
CA PRO A 336 6.21 16.86 5.89
C PRO A 336 4.74 16.39 5.89
N GLU A 337 3.97 16.75 4.86
CA GLU A 337 2.56 16.38 4.71
C GLU A 337 2.41 14.88 4.48
N ARG A 338 3.27 14.28 3.64
CA ARG A 338 3.27 12.83 3.39
C ARG A 338 3.71 12.07 4.64
N LYS A 339 4.73 12.57 5.35
CA LYS A 339 5.16 11.99 6.63
C LYS A 339 4.02 12.02 7.66
N LEU A 340 3.29 13.14 7.77
CA LEU A 340 2.13 13.26 8.64
C LEU A 340 1.01 12.29 8.23
N LYS A 341 0.64 12.25 6.94
CA LYS A 341 -0.41 11.32 6.45
C LYS A 341 -0.09 9.87 6.78
N LEU A 342 1.18 9.46 6.65
CA LEU A 342 1.62 8.12 7.02
C LEU A 342 1.62 7.92 8.55
N ALA A 343 2.07 8.91 9.32
CA ALA A 343 2.05 8.90 10.78
C ALA A 343 0.64 8.74 11.38
N GLU A 344 -0.38 9.30 10.72
CA GLU A 344 -1.79 9.21 11.14
C GLU A 344 -2.41 7.82 10.90
N LYS A 345 -1.74 6.91 10.17
CA LYS A 345 -2.27 5.59 9.88
C LYS A 345 -2.25 4.70 11.14
N GLY A 346 -3.39 4.10 11.46
CA GLY A 346 -3.53 3.28 12.68
C GLY A 346 -2.60 2.06 12.73
N TRP A 347 -2.31 1.45 11.58
CA TRP A 347 -1.36 0.33 11.49
C TRP A 347 0.09 0.79 11.71
N PHE A 348 0.44 1.98 11.21
CA PHE A 348 1.78 2.56 11.34
C PHE A 348 2.05 3.02 12.78
N MET A 349 1.04 3.56 13.45
CA MET A 349 1.08 3.81 14.88
C MET A 349 1.28 2.52 15.70
N THR A 350 0.56 1.46 15.34
CA THR A 350 0.68 0.16 16.03
C THR A 350 2.08 -0.44 15.84
N LEU A 351 2.66 -0.25 14.65
CA LEU A 351 4.04 -0.59 14.33
C LEU A 351 5.03 0.18 15.22
N TRP A 352 4.86 1.49 15.31
CA TRP A 352 5.67 2.35 16.17
C TRP A 352 5.62 1.93 17.65
N GLU A 353 4.42 1.72 18.20
CA GLU A 353 4.29 1.30 19.60
C GLU A 353 4.96 -0.05 19.88
N LEU A 354 4.96 -0.96 18.90
CA LEU A 354 5.68 -2.21 19.02
C LEU A 354 7.19 -1.99 19.14
N TYR A 355 7.75 -1.09 18.34
CA TYR A 355 9.16 -0.68 18.43
C TYR A 355 9.46 -0.02 19.77
N GLU A 356 8.59 0.90 20.23
CA GLU A 356 8.76 1.61 21.50
C GLU A 356 8.78 0.64 22.69
N VAL A 357 7.91 -0.37 22.71
CA VAL A 357 7.90 -1.39 23.78
C VAL A 357 9.15 -2.27 23.73
N GLY A 358 9.62 -2.64 22.55
CA GLY A 358 10.90 -3.32 22.34
C GLY A 358 12.07 -2.53 22.91
N ALA A 359 12.13 -1.26 22.54
CA ALA A 359 13.18 -0.33 22.94
C ALA A 359 13.18 -0.05 24.44
N GLN A 360 12.01 0.15 25.04
CA GLN A 360 11.89 0.35 26.47
C GLN A 360 12.47 -0.84 27.25
N LYS A 361 12.21 -2.07 26.80
CA LYS A 361 12.79 -3.27 27.44
C LYS A 361 14.28 -3.43 27.15
N ALA A 362 14.76 -2.97 26.00
CA ALA A 362 16.17 -2.94 25.63
C ALA A 362 16.96 -1.79 26.29
N GLY A 363 16.29 -0.81 26.89
CA GLY A 363 16.93 0.40 27.42
C GLY A 363 17.38 1.38 26.32
N ILE A 364 16.73 1.36 25.16
CA ILE A 364 16.98 2.30 24.05
C ILE A 364 16.05 3.51 24.21
N SER A 365 16.57 4.72 23.96
CA SER A 365 15.79 5.94 24.09
C SER A 365 14.72 6.03 23.00
N ARG A 366 13.57 6.64 23.29
CA ARG A 366 12.50 6.83 22.31
C ARG A 366 12.98 7.61 21.07
N ALA A 367 13.88 8.57 21.25
CA ALA A 367 14.48 9.33 20.15
C ALA A 367 15.35 8.45 19.23
N ASP A 368 16.11 7.50 19.78
CA ASP A 368 16.88 6.53 18.98
C ASP A 368 15.98 5.63 18.15
N VAL A 369 14.88 5.15 18.74
CA VAL A 369 13.86 4.38 18.01
C VAL A 369 13.24 5.22 16.91
N GLY A 370 12.95 6.49 17.20
CA GLY A 370 12.44 7.46 16.23
C GLY A 370 13.34 7.57 15.00
N ARG A 371 14.65 7.70 15.22
CA ARG A 371 15.66 7.72 14.15
C ARG A 371 15.72 6.43 13.35
N GLN A 372 15.70 5.27 14.02
CA GLN A 372 15.65 3.98 13.33
C GLN A 372 14.37 3.87 12.48
N PHE A 373 13.23 4.24 13.05
CA PHE A 373 11.94 4.20 12.37
C PHE A 373 11.90 5.15 11.17
N GLU A 374 12.55 6.30 11.26
CA GLU A 374 12.74 7.20 10.13
C GLU A 374 13.63 6.60 9.05
N ALA A 375 14.73 5.94 9.43
CA ALA A 375 15.60 5.27 8.46
C ALA A 375 14.91 4.10 7.74
N GLU A 376 13.98 3.40 8.41
CA GLU A 376 13.25 2.27 7.84
C GLU A 376 12.01 2.70 7.04
N PHE A 377 11.26 3.71 7.51
CA PHE A 377 9.95 4.04 6.97
C PHE A 377 9.81 5.48 6.46
N GLY A 378 10.85 6.30 6.61
CA GLY A 378 10.86 7.71 6.22
C GLY A 378 10.18 8.66 7.18
N VAL A 379 9.68 8.18 8.32
CA VAL A 379 8.93 8.99 9.27
C VAL A 379 9.48 8.81 10.68
N ASN A 380 9.96 9.88 11.29
CA ASN A 380 10.30 9.85 12.70
C ASN A 380 9.03 10.00 13.55
N MET A 381 8.44 8.87 13.92
CA MET A 381 7.21 8.83 14.71
C MET A 381 7.33 9.48 16.09
N HIS A 382 8.55 9.72 16.60
CA HIS A 382 8.76 10.46 17.84
C HIS A 382 8.11 11.85 17.81
N HIS A 383 8.13 12.52 16.66
CA HIS A 383 7.60 13.89 16.53
C HIS A 383 6.07 13.96 16.38
N TYR A 384 5.46 12.89 15.88
CA TYR A 384 4.02 12.81 15.62
C TYR A 384 3.26 12.13 16.75
N THR A 385 3.97 11.36 17.56
CA THR A 385 3.40 10.71 18.73
C THR A 385 3.60 11.60 19.93
N PRO A 386 2.52 12.05 20.56
CA PRO A 386 2.67 12.82 21.76
C PRO A 386 3.37 12.00 22.84
N SER A 387 4.21 12.67 23.63
CA SER A 387 4.76 12.03 24.81
C SER A 387 3.63 11.75 25.78
N ARG A 388 3.42 10.48 26.14
CA ARG A 388 2.42 10.09 27.16
C ARG A 388 2.67 10.81 28.51
N GLN A 389 3.88 11.33 28.72
CA GLN A 389 4.27 12.07 29.92
C GLN A 389 3.92 13.58 29.86
N GLN A 390 3.71 14.15 28.66
CA GLN A 390 3.46 15.59 28.49
C GLN A 390 1.99 15.99 28.70
N TYR A 391 1.08 15.02 28.86
CA TYR A 391 -0.34 15.28 29.04
C TYR A 391 -0.72 15.49 30.50
N ALA A 392 -0.37 16.66 31.02
CA ALA A 392 -0.77 17.09 32.35
C ALA A 392 -2.24 17.52 32.42
N ASP A 393 -2.77 18.16 31.37
CA ASP A 393 -4.15 18.68 31.36
C ASP A 393 -5.20 17.60 31.05
N ASP A 394 -6.40 17.80 31.61
CA ASP A 394 -7.45 16.79 31.57
C ASP A 394 -8.14 16.68 30.21
N GLN A 395 -8.17 17.75 29.42
CA GLN A 395 -8.75 17.75 28.08
C GLN A 395 -7.92 16.89 27.12
N THR A 396 -6.60 16.99 27.21
CA THR A 396 -5.70 16.25 26.34
C THR A 396 -5.59 14.78 26.77
N LYS A 397 -5.75 14.47 28.06
CA LYS A 397 -5.98 13.10 28.52
C LYS A 397 -7.25 12.50 27.93
N GLU A 398 -8.35 13.25 27.87
CA GLU A 398 -9.61 12.77 27.30
C GLU A 398 -9.50 12.50 25.79
N ILE A 399 -8.82 13.37 25.05
CA ILE A 399 -8.52 13.18 23.62
C ILE A 399 -7.67 11.91 23.43
N LEU A 400 -6.61 11.75 24.23
CA LEU A 400 -5.75 10.56 24.16
C LEU A 400 -6.53 9.28 24.49
N GLN A 401 -7.36 9.28 25.53
CA GLN A 401 -8.19 8.13 25.89
C GLN A 401 -9.20 7.76 24.80
N THR A 402 -9.82 8.77 24.19
CA THR A 402 -10.76 8.56 23.07
C THR A 402 -10.04 7.94 21.88
N TRP A 403 -8.89 8.50 21.53
CA TRP A 403 -8.02 8.00 20.48
C TRP A 403 -7.53 6.56 20.74
N GLU A 404 -7.05 6.26 21.95
CA GLU A 404 -6.61 4.92 22.36
C GLU A 404 -7.76 3.91 22.26
N LYS A 405 -8.97 4.31 22.66
CA LYS A 405 -10.16 3.45 22.60
C LYS A 405 -10.57 3.15 21.17
N GLU A 406 -10.62 4.15 20.30
CA GLU A 406 -10.94 3.95 18.87
C GLU A 406 -9.92 3.04 18.19
N ARG A 407 -8.64 3.28 18.44
CA ARG A 407 -7.54 2.46 17.93
C ARG A 407 -7.63 1.02 18.43
N ALA A 408 -7.87 0.82 19.73
CA ALA A 408 -8.03 -0.51 20.31
C ALA A 408 -9.21 -1.26 19.68
N MET A 409 -10.33 -0.59 19.40
CA MET A 409 -11.46 -1.20 18.70
C MET A 409 -11.10 -1.62 17.27
N LYS A 410 -10.41 -0.76 16.50
CA LYS A 410 -9.95 -1.10 15.14
C LYS A 410 -8.98 -2.28 15.15
N TRP A 411 -8.01 -2.27 16.06
CA TRP A 411 -7.08 -3.38 16.25
C TRP A 411 -7.81 -4.69 16.57
N MET A 412 -8.78 -4.68 17.49
CA MET A 412 -9.52 -5.88 17.87
C MET A 412 -10.31 -6.49 16.71
N ALA A 413 -10.85 -5.66 15.81
CA ALA A 413 -11.53 -6.14 14.60
C ALA A 413 -10.56 -6.88 13.65
N ILE A 414 -9.37 -6.30 13.43
CA ILE A 414 -8.34 -6.87 12.57
C ILE A 414 -7.73 -8.13 13.19
N LYS A 415 -7.37 -8.03 14.47
CA LYS A 415 -6.83 -9.13 15.26
C LYS A 415 -7.75 -10.35 15.25
N SER A 416 -9.05 -10.15 15.43
CA SER A 416 -10.02 -11.26 15.41
C SER A 416 -10.03 -11.98 14.06
N THR A 417 -9.91 -11.22 12.97
CA THR A 417 -9.83 -11.76 11.61
C THR A 417 -8.52 -12.52 11.38
N LEU A 418 -7.39 -11.95 11.79
CA LEU A 418 -6.07 -12.58 11.73
C LEU A 418 -6.01 -13.88 12.54
N MET A 419 -6.49 -13.87 13.79
CA MET A 419 -6.51 -15.06 14.64
C MET A 419 -7.33 -16.19 14.04
N LEU A 420 -8.48 -15.87 13.42
CA LEU A 420 -9.30 -16.85 12.69
C LEU A 420 -8.57 -17.42 11.47
N GLN A 421 -7.89 -16.56 10.69
CA GLN A 421 -7.12 -16.99 9.51
C GLN A 421 -5.94 -17.88 9.88
N LEU A 422 -5.24 -17.57 10.97
CA LEU A 422 -4.03 -18.28 11.41
C LEU A 422 -4.33 -19.55 12.21
N GLY A 423 -5.59 -19.82 12.54
CA GLY A 423 -5.97 -21.00 13.34
C GLY A 423 -5.33 -21.02 14.74
N ILE A 424 -5.08 -19.83 15.31
CA ILE A 424 -4.48 -19.71 16.64
C ILE A 424 -5.59 -19.91 17.68
N ASP A 425 -5.75 -21.15 18.14
CA ASP A 425 -6.77 -21.55 19.13
C ASP A 425 -6.46 -21.02 20.55
N LYS A 426 -5.23 -20.58 20.83
CA LYS A 426 -4.85 -20.06 22.15
C LYS A 426 -5.17 -18.58 22.22
N GLN A 427 -6.11 -18.23 23.09
CA GLN A 427 -6.35 -16.85 23.50
C GLN A 427 -5.09 -16.34 24.21
N TRP A 428 -4.28 -15.55 23.50
CA TRP A 428 -3.36 -14.64 24.15
C TRP A 428 -4.16 -13.75 25.09
N ASP A 429 -3.80 -13.75 26.37
CA ASP A 429 -4.53 -12.98 27.38
C ASP A 429 -3.96 -11.56 27.43
N GLU A 430 -4.50 -10.69 26.59
CA GLU A 430 -4.10 -9.27 26.55
C GLU A 430 -4.25 -8.58 27.90
N THR A 431 -5.19 -9.02 28.75
CA THR A 431 -5.39 -8.42 30.08
C THR A 431 -4.24 -8.76 31.03
N ARG A 432 -3.62 -9.92 30.85
CA ARG A 432 -2.47 -10.36 31.64
C ARG A 432 -1.15 -9.90 31.06
N ASP A 433 -0.98 -10.03 29.75
CA ASP A 433 0.33 -9.97 29.12
C ASP A 433 0.52 -8.69 28.27
N GLY A 434 -0.56 -7.95 27.99
CA GLY A 434 -0.56 -6.75 27.14
C GLY A 434 -0.61 -7.05 25.65
N GLN A 435 -0.97 -6.03 24.85
CA GLN A 435 -1.04 -6.10 23.39
C GLN A 435 0.33 -6.31 22.73
N PHE A 436 1.37 -5.62 23.24
CA PHE A 436 2.72 -5.59 22.67
C PHE A 436 3.70 -6.46 23.46
N ALA A 437 3.22 -7.62 23.92
CA ALA A 437 4.07 -8.47 24.71
C ALA A 437 5.26 -9.01 23.93
N ILE A 438 6.39 -9.06 24.61
CA ILE A 438 7.67 -9.51 24.06
C ILE A 438 7.97 -10.87 24.64
N GLN A 439 8.06 -11.87 23.76
CA GLN A 439 8.32 -13.26 24.14
C GLN A 439 9.80 -13.54 24.38
N ARG A 440 10.68 -12.84 23.66
CA ARG A 440 12.13 -12.95 23.79
C ARG A 440 12.75 -11.60 23.57
N LEU A 441 13.75 -11.26 24.37
CA LEU A 441 14.63 -10.13 24.14
C LEU A 441 16.07 -10.66 24.22
N ARG A 442 16.88 -10.37 23.20
CA ARG A 442 18.29 -10.69 23.19
C ARG A 442 19.10 -9.42 22.98
N LYS A 443 20.27 -9.41 23.58
CA LYS A 443 21.33 -8.43 23.34
C LYS A 443 22.35 -9.06 22.39
N ILE A 444 22.75 -8.34 21.35
CA ILE A 444 23.64 -8.81 20.29
C ILE A 444 24.88 -7.94 20.27
N ASP A 445 26.06 -8.54 20.35
CA ASP A 445 27.33 -7.85 20.19
C ASP A 445 27.63 -7.60 18.70
N ARG A 446 27.83 -6.34 18.31
CA ARG A 446 28.07 -5.97 16.90
C ARG A 446 29.35 -6.57 16.32
N GLU A 447 30.39 -6.73 17.14
CA GLU A 447 31.70 -7.19 16.67
C GLU A 447 31.77 -8.70 16.55
N THR A 448 31.18 -9.40 17.52
CA THR A 448 31.29 -10.87 17.62
C THR A 448 30.05 -11.61 17.13
N GLY A 449 28.90 -10.94 17.08
CA GLY A 449 27.60 -11.55 16.84
C GLY A 449 27.09 -12.42 18.00
N GLU A 450 27.76 -12.41 19.17
CA GLU A 450 27.31 -13.15 20.34
C GLU A 450 25.97 -12.60 20.85
N GLU A 451 25.07 -13.52 21.20
CA GLU A 451 23.72 -13.20 21.68
C GLU A 451 23.52 -13.61 23.14
N TRP A 452 22.97 -12.72 23.96
CA TRP A 452 22.57 -13.01 25.34
C TRP A 452 21.07 -12.81 25.54
N ASN A 453 20.40 -13.78 26.16
CA ASN A 453 18.99 -13.62 26.53
C ASN A 453 18.85 -12.62 27.68
N MET A 454 17.94 -11.67 27.53
CA MET A 454 17.56 -10.69 28.55
C MET A 454 16.20 -10.97 29.17
N LEU A 455 15.31 -11.66 28.45
CA LEU A 455 13.97 -12.07 28.89
C LEU A 455 13.71 -13.54 28.58
#